data_AF-A0A355T9J6-F1
#
_entry.id   AF-A0A355T9J6-F1
#
_cell.length_a   1.000
_cell.length_b   1.000
_cell.length_c   1.000
_cell.angle_alpha   90.00
_cell.angle_beta   90.00
_cell.angle_gamma   90.00
#
_symmetry.space_group_name_H-M   'P 1'
#
loop_
_entity.id
_entity.type
_entity.pdbx_description
1 polymer ?
#
loop_
_entity_poly.entity_id
_entity_poly.type
_entity_poly.pdbx_seq_one_letter_code
_entity_poly.pdbx_strand_id
1 'polypeptide(L)'
;TRLIEERKEQRATLDHQVNEKSIRLREEMSEQIKALKEMEAMALSYGFDITVPAQSAREAVQWLYFGYLAAVKQQNGAAMSLGRVAVFLDIYFERDLSAGVITEAEAQEIIDHFVMKLRMVRFARTPDYNALFSGDPTWVTECLGGMSEDGRSLVTKTSYRFLHTLDNLGPAPEPNLTVLWSEKLPENFKKYCSNMSITTSSIQYENDDLMRGHWGDDYGIACCVSAMKIGKQMQFFGARANLGKTLLYALNGGRDEISGEQIGPVLAPIKNDVLDYTEVRERLDEMMEWVSQVYMDALNIIHYMHDKYSYESLEMALHDRDVIRTMACGMAGLSVVADSLSAIKHTKVRCIRDARGLATDFEIEGDYPKFGNDDDRVDSIAAELVEVFMKKVSTKETYREATPTQSILTITSNVVYGQKTGSTPDGRKAGEPFAPGANPMHGRDQKGALASLTSVAKLPYEYALDGISNTFSIVPDALGRTSEDQKSNLVGLLDGYCGRGAHHLNVNVFDREMLLDAMEHPEKYPQLTIRVSGYAVNFIKLTREQQQDVVDRTFHKAI
;
A
#
# COMPACT_ATOMS: atom_id res chain seq x y z
N THR A 1 -5.42 -22.85 -26.90
CA THR A 1 -6.05 -22.94 -25.56
C THR A 1 -7.32 -22.14 -25.49
N ARG A 2 -8.20 -22.40 -24.51
CA ARG A 2 -9.47 -21.67 -24.31
C ARG A 2 -9.26 -20.15 -24.24
N LEU A 3 -8.29 -19.67 -23.44
CA LEU A 3 -8.00 -18.24 -23.30
C LEU A 3 -7.52 -17.60 -24.61
N ILE A 4 -6.73 -18.32 -25.42
CA ILE A 4 -6.31 -17.84 -26.74
C ILE A 4 -7.50 -17.70 -27.70
N GLU A 5 -8.40 -18.69 -27.74
CA GLU A 5 -9.58 -18.62 -28.61
C GLU A 5 -10.52 -17.50 -28.17
N GLU A 6 -10.79 -17.38 -26.87
CA GLU A 6 -11.56 -16.27 -26.31
C GLU A 6 -10.95 -14.91 -26.67
N ARG A 7 -9.61 -14.77 -26.59
CA ARG A 7 -8.96 -13.50 -26.95
C ARG A 7 -9.07 -13.19 -28.44
N LYS A 8 -9.01 -14.21 -29.32
CA LYS A 8 -9.25 -14.03 -30.77
C LYS A 8 -10.67 -13.59 -31.05
N GLU A 9 -11.66 -14.19 -30.38
CA GLU A 9 -13.07 -13.83 -30.50
C GLU A 9 -13.29 -12.38 -30.07
N GLN A 10 -12.77 -11.99 -28.90
CA GLN A 10 -12.85 -10.61 -28.42
C GLN A 10 -12.15 -9.64 -29.38
N ARG A 11 -10.99 -10.01 -29.96
CA ARG A 11 -10.27 -9.16 -30.93
C ARG A 11 -11.07 -8.95 -32.21
N ALA A 12 -11.78 -9.97 -32.68
CA ALA A 12 -12.63 -9.91 -33.87
C ALA A 12 -13.80 -8.92 -33.69
N THR A 13 -14.28 -8.70 -32.45
CA THR A 13 -15.33 -7.69 -32.18
C THR A 13 -14.92 -6.26 -32.55
N LEU A 14 -13.61 -6.00 -32.69
CA LEU A 14 -13.05 -4.69 -33.04
C LEU A 14 -12.85 -4.50 -34.56
N ASP A 15 -13.15 -5.50 -35.40
CA ASP A 15 -12.92 -5.42 -36.86
C ASP A 15 -13.78 -4.36 -37.57
N HIS A 16 -14.90 -3.96 -36.97
CA HIS A 16 -15.87 -3.03 -37.57
C HIS A 16 -15.75 -1.58 -37.10
N GLN A 17 -14.87 -1.28 -36.14
CA GLN A 17 -14.60 0.07 -35.65
C GLN A 17 -13.12 0.38 -35.83
N VAL A 18 -12.78 1.33 -36.71
CA VAL A 18 -11.38 1.69 -37.01
C VAL A 18 -11.14 3.13 -36.58
N ASN A 19 -10.54 3.30 -35.40
CA ASN A 19 -10.01 4.55 -34.87
C ASN A 19 -8.76 4.27 -34.03
N GLU A 20 -8.07 5.30 -33.54
CA GLU A 20 -6.84 5.12 -32.76
C GLU A 20 -7.01 4.19 -31.55
N LYS A 21 -8.12 4.33 -30.81
CA LYS A 21 -8.40 3.50 -29.62
C LYS A 21 -8.55 2.03 -29.99
N SER A 22 -9.30 1.73 -31.06
CA SER A 22 -9.51 0.34 -31.50
C SER A 22 -8.27 -0.26 -32.17
N ILE A 23 -7.49 0.53 -32.91
CA ILE A 23 -6.20 0.08 -33.49
C ILE A 23 -5.25 -0.34 -32.37
N ARG A 24 -5.05 0.52 -31.36
CA ARG A 24 -4.22 0.21 -30.20
C ARG A 24 -4.70 -1.04 -29.47
N LEU A 25 -6.00 -1.14 -29.16
CA LEU A 25 -6.54 -2.30 -28.44
C LEU A 25 -6.37 -3.61 -29.24
N ARG A 26 -6.48 -3.57 -30.57
CA ARG A 26 -6.24 -4.75 -31.42
C ARG A 26 -4.78 -5.19 -31.44
N GLU A 27 -3.85 -4.23 -31.43
CA GLU A 27 -2.42 -4.48 -31.30
C GLU A 27 -2.12 -5.12 -29.94
N GLU A 28 -2.59 -4.50 -28.85
CA GLU A 28 -2.50 -5.04 -27.49
C GLU A 28 -3.00 -6.48 -27.40
N MET A 29 -4.20 -6.77 -27.94
CA MET A 29 -4.76 -8.12 -27.94
C MET A 29 -3.97 -9.12 -28.80
N SER A 30 -3.25 -8.65 -29.81
CA SER A 30 -2.37 -9.50 -30.61
C SER A 30 -1.11 -9.87 -29.81
N GLU A 31 -0.54 -8.93 -29.07
CA GLU A 31 0.56 -9.19 -28.13
C GLU A 31 0.10 -10.08 -26.96
N GLN A 32 -1.12 -9.91 -26.46
CA GLN A 32 -1.70 -10.80 -25.43
C GLN A 32 -1.81 -12.26 -25.92
N ILE A 33 -2.29 -12.49 -27.15
CA ILE A 33 -2.35 -13.84 -27.74
C ILE A 33 -0.95 -14.44 -27.88
N LYS A 34 0.04 -13.63 -28.27
CA LYS A 34 1.43 -14.06 -28.37
C LYS A 34 1.99 -14.44 -26.99
N ALA A 35 1.77 -13.61 -25.98
CA ALA A 35 2.21 -13.85 -24.61
C ALA A 35 1.63 -15.15 -24.02
N LEU A 36 0.35 -15.44 -24.28
CA LEU A 36 -0.27 -16.71 -23.85
C LEU A 36 0.42 -17.94 -24.48
N LYS A 37 0.86 -17.86 -25.74
CA LYS A 37 1.63 -18.94 -26.38
C LYS A 37 3.04 -19.06 -25.82
N GLU A 38 3.67 -17.95 -25.46
CA GLU A 38 4.97 -17.94 -24.81
C GLU A 38 4.88 -18.57 -23.40
N MET A 39 3.78 -18.33 -22.68
CA MET A 39 3.49 -19.01 -21.41
C MET A 39 3.30 -20.53 -21.59
N GLU A 40 2.60 -20.98 -22.64
CA GLU A 40 2.50 -22.41 -22.99
C GLU A 40 3.88 -23.03 -23.24
N ALA A 41 4.72 -22.38 -24.05
CA ALA A 41 6.08 -22.83 -24.34
C ALA A 41 6.97 -22.84 -23.09
N MET A 42 6.82 -21.83 -22.21
CA MET A 42 7.52 -21.77 -20.93
C MET A 42 7.14 -22.96 -20.07
N ALA A 43 5.85 -23.21 -19.82
CA ALA A 43 5.42 -24.32 -18.97
C ALA A 43 5.84 -25.69 -19.55
N LEU A 44 5.79 -25.85 -20.88
CA LEU A 44 6.23 -27.06 -21.55
C LEU A 44 7.73 -27.34 -21.33
N SER A 45 8.56 -26.30 -21.20
CA SER A 45 9.99 -26.46 -20.87
C SER A 45 10.23 -27.05 -19.46
N TYR A 46 9.24 -26.94 -18.57
CA TYR A 46 9.23 -27.61 -17.25
C TYR A 46 8.53 -28.98 -17.29
N GLY A 47 8.10 -29.45 -18.46
CA GLY A 47 7.40 -30.72 -18.64
C GLY A 47 5.89 -30.68 -18.38
N PHE A 48 5.28 -29.50 -18.34
CA PHE A 48 3.84 -29.34 -18.12
C PHE A 48 3.12 -28.85 -19.38
N ASP A 49 2.09 -29.60 -19.80
CA ASP A 49 1.17 -29.17 -20.84
C ASP A 49 0.00 -28.40 -20.21
N ILE A 50 0.11 -27.07 -20.20
CA ILE A 50 -0.94 -26.18 -19.68
C ILE A 50 -2.00 -25.85 -20.74
N THR A 51 -2.01 -26.56 -21.88
CA THR A 51 -3.04 -26.33 -22.89
C THR A 51 -4.41 -26.88 -22.49
N VAL A 52 -4.44 -27.71 -21.45
CA VAL A 52 -5.62 -28.27 -20.83
C VAL A 52 -5.85 -27.64 -19.44
N PRO A 53 -7.12 -27.55 -18.98
CA PRO A 53 -7.41 -27.10 -17.62
C PRO A 53 -6.79 -28.03 -16.57
N ALA A 54 -6.40 -27.48 -15.43
CA ALA A 54 -5.89 -28.26 -14.30
C ALA A 54 -6.91 -29.33 -13.83
N GLN A 55 -6.43 -30.56 -13.65
CA GLN A 55 -7.22 -31.73 -13.28
C GLN A 55 -7.01 -32.13 -11.81
N SER A 56 -6.01 -31.59 -11.10
CA SER A 56 -5.73 -31.83 -9.68
C SER A 56 -5.43 -30.52 -8.92
N ALA A 57 -5.41 -30.56 -7.59
CA ALA A 57 -4.95 -29.44 -6.75
C ALA A 57 -3.50 -29.06 -7.04
N ARG A 58 -2.64 -30.05 -7.26
CA ARG A 58 -1.24 -29.83 -7.64
C ARG A 58 -1.13 -29.09 -8.97
N GLU A 59 -1.91 -29.50 -9.97
CA GLU A 59 -1.95 -28.81 -11.25
C GLU A 59 -2.57 -27.42 -11.14
N ALA A 60 -3.62 -27.22 -10.33
CA ALA A 60 -4.24 -25.90 -10.17
C ALA A 60 -3.25 -24.87 -9.61
N VAL A 61 -2.51 -25.25 -8.57
CA VAL A 61 -1.44 -24.43 -7.99
C VAL A 61 -0.33 -24.19 -9.01
N GLN A 62 0.10 -25.23 -9.73
CA GLN A 62 1.19 -25.13 -10.69
C GLN A 62 0.82 -24.27 -11.92
N TRP A 63 -0.43 -24.32 -12.40
CA TRP A 63 -0.89 -23.56 -13.58
C TRP A 63 -1.03 -22.09 -13.20
N LEU A 64 -1.57 -21.82 -12.01
CA LEU A 64 -1.61 -20.48 -11.45
C LEU A 64 -0.20 -19.91 -11.30
N TYR A 65 0.73 -20.68 -10.74
CA TYR A 65 2.12 -20.25 -10.64
C TYR A 65 2.77 -20.02 -12.00
N PHE A 66 2.45 -20.79 -13.05
CA PHE A 66 2.98 -20.51 -14.39
C PHE A 66 2.46 -19.20 -14.98
N GLY A 67 1.19 -18.85 -14.75
CA GLY A 67 0.67 -17.53 -15.10
C GLY A 67 1.45 -16.42 -14.43
N TYR A 68 1.62 -16.52 -13.11
CA TYR A 68 2.38 -15.54 -12.33
C TYR A 68 3.87 -15.51 -12.69
N LEU A 69 4.50 -16.67 -12.89
CA LEU A 69 5.92 -16.81 -13.24
C LEU A 69 6.22 -16.16 -14.59
N ALA A 70 5.34 -16.34 -15.57
CA ALA A 70 5.53 -15.71 -16.86
C ALA A 70 5.36 -14.18 -16.76
N ALA A 71 4.48 -13.67 -15.89
CA ALA A 71 4.33 -12.23 -15.65
C ALA A 71 5.63 -11.63 -15.07
N VAL A 72 6.17 -12.22 -13.99
CA VAL A 72 7.43 -11.74 -13.37
C VAL A 72 8.70 -12.03 -14.19
N LYS A 73 8.59 -12.80 -15.28
CA LYS A 73 9.66 -12.96 -16.27
C LYS A 73 9.61 -11.91 -17.38
N GLN A 74 8.42 -11.37 -17.66
CA GLN A 74 8.21 -10.38 -18.70
C GLN A 74 8.32 -8.95 -18.16
N GLN A 75 7.80 -8.71 -16.95
CA GLN A 75 7.66 -7.40 -16.35
C GLN A 75 8.43 -7.30 -15.03
N ASN A 76 8.83 -6.07 -14.70
CA ASN A 76 9.52 -5.73 -13.46
C ASN A 76 8.82 -4.60 -12.72
N GLY A 77 7.48 -4.59 -12.75
CA GLY A 77 6.64 -3.64 -12.01
C GLY A 77 7.11 -3.50 -10.56
N ALA A 78 6.89 -2.33 -9.96
CA ALA A 78 7.27 -2.13 -8.57
C ALA A 78 6.62 -3.19 -7.69
N ALA A 79 5.31 -3.36 -7.82
CA ALA A 79 4.53 -4.44 -7.22
C ALA A 79 4.11 -5.46 -8.28
N MET A 80 4.31 -6.75 -7.99
CA MET A 80 3.87 -7.87 -8.80
C MET A 80 2.98 -8.78 -7.94
N SER A 81 1.77 -8.30 -7.67
CA SER A 81 0.84 -8.94 -6.72
C SER A 81 0.22 -10.22 -7.27
N LEU A 82 -0.09 -11.16 -6.37
CA LEU A 82 -0.65 -12.46 -6.73
C LEU A 82 -2.16 -12.39 -6.95
N GLY A 83 -2.85 -11.58 -6.13
CA GLY A 83 -4.29 -11.38 -6.18
C GLY A 83 -5.00 -12.06 -5.01
N ARG A 84 -6.02 -12.87 -5.30
CA ARG A 84 -6.85 -13.55 -4.30
C ARG A 84 -7.06 -15.00 -4.70
N VAL A 85 -6.11 -15.86 -4.37
CA VAL A 85 -6.04 -17.22 -4.94
C VAL A 85 -6.42 -18.30 -3.95
N ALA A 86 -6.32 -18.06 -2.64
CA ALA A 86 -6.56 -19.06 -1.62
C ALA A 86 -7.95 -19.70 -1.71
N VAL A 87 -8.99 -18.90 -1.95
CA VAL A 87 -10.38 -19.38 -2.05
C VAL A 87 -10.57 -20.23 -3.32
N PHE A 88 -10.00 -19.78 -4.44
CA PHE A 88 -10.03 -20.49 -5.72
C PHE A 88 -9.30 -21.84 -5.63
N LEU A 89 -8.10 -21.86 -5.05
CA LEU A 89 -7.31 -23.08 -4.91
C LEU A 89 -7.97 -24.10 -3.98
N ASP A 90 -8.68 -23.64 -2.93
CA ASP A 90 -9.35 -24.54 -1.99
C ASP A 90 -10.43 -25.40 -2.66
N ILE A 91 -11.03 -24.94 -3.76
CA ILE A 91 -12.00 -25.73 -4.55
C ILE A 91 -11.34 -27.03 -5.05
N TYR A 92 -10.09 -26.95 -5.51
CA TYR A 92 -9.36 -28.13 -5.98
C TYR A 92 -8.83 -28.98 -4.82
N PHE A 93 -8.35 -28.35 -3.74
CA PHE A 93 -7.91 -29.08 -2.55
C PHE A 93 -9.06 -29.86 -1.91
N GLU A 94 -10.22 -29.25 -1.70
CA GLU A 94 -11.36 -29.91 -1.07
C GLU A 94 -11.86 -31.09 -1.91
N ARG A 95 -11.86 -30.94 -3.24
CA ARG A 95 -12.19 -32.04 -4.17
C ARG A 95 -11.21 -33.21 -4.02
N ASP A 96 -9.91 -32.93 -4.06
CA ASP A 96 -8.89 -33.98 -4.04
C ASP A 96 -8.77 -34.64 -2.65
N LEU A 97 -8.97 -33.87 -1.56
CA LEU A 97 -9.06 -34.38 -0.18
C LEU A 97 -10.29 -35.28 -0.01
N SER A 98 -11.46 -34.85 -0.49
CA SER A 98 -12.70 -35.64 -0.41
C SER A 98 -12.63 -36.93 -1.21
N ALA A 99 -11.89 -36.93 -2.32
CA ALA A 99 -11.63 -38.12 -3.13
C ALA A 99 -10.52 -39.02 -2.57
N GLY A 100 -9.83 -38.61 -1.50
CA GLY A 100 -8.69 -39.34 -0.93
C GLY A 100 -7.46 -39.40 -1.84
N VAL A 101 -7.34 -38.45 -2.79
CA VAL A 101 -6.21 -38.35 -3.74
C VAL A 101 -4.98 -37.73 -3.07
N ILE A 102 -5.20 -36.83 -2.13
CA ILE A 102 -4.18 -36.20 -1.29
C ILE A 102 -4.61 -36.20 0.17
N THR A 103 -3.65 -36.07 1.06
CA THR A 103 -3.81 -35.83 2.49
C THR A 103 -3.70 -34.34 2.81
N GLU A 104 -4.10 -33.94 4.02
CA GLU A 104 -3.93 -32.55 4.49
C GLU A 104 -2.45 -32.13 4.53
N ALA A 105 -1.54 -33.05 4.88
CA ALA A 105 -0.11 -32.79 4.91
C ALA A 105 0.45 -32.53 3.50
N GLU A 106 0.02 -33.31 2.50
CA GLU A 106 0.38 -33.08 1.09
C GLU A 106 -0.23 -31.78 0.56
N ALA A 107 -1.45 -31.43 0.99
CA ALA A 107 -2.06 -30.15 0.64
C ALA A 107 -1.25 -28.96 1.18
N GLN A 108 -0.81 -29.03 2.44
CA GLN A 108 0.07 -28.02 3.03
C GLN A 108 1.43 -27.97 2.33
N GLU A 109 2.05 -29.11 2.02
CA GLU A 109 3.33 -29.16 1.31
C GLU A 109 3.26 -28.46 -0.06
N ILE A 110 2.16 -28.65 -0.81
CA ILE A 110 1.95 -27.96 -2.08
C ILE A 110 1.89 -26.44 -1.87
N ILE A 111 1.18 -25.96 -0.85
CA ILE A 111 1.12 -24.53 -0.51
C ILE A 111 2.49 -24.01 -0.05
N ASP A 112 3.22 -24.76 0.77
CA ASP A 112 4.56 -24.38 1.23
C ASP A 112 5.53 -24.25 0.04
N HIS A 113 5.51 -25.20 -0.90
CA HIS A 113 6.33 -25.12 -2.12
C HIS A 113 5.94 -23.94 -3.01
N PHE A 114 4.65 -23.65 -3.12
CA PHE A 114 4.16 -22.51 -3.88
C PHE A 114 4.63 -21.19 -3.24
N VAL A 115 4.40 -21.00 -1.94
CA VAL A 115 4.84 -19.83 -1.17
C VAL A 115 6.37 -19.69 -1.19
N MET A 116 7.11 -20.78 -1.13
CA MET A 116 8.57 -20.76 -1.27
C MET A 116 8.99 -20.16 -2.62
N LYS A 117 8.28 -20.46 -3.72
CA LYS A 117 8.56 -19.85 -5.02
C LYS A 117 8.22 -18.36 -5.06
N LEU A 118 7.13 -17.95 -4.40
CA LEU A 118 6.76 -16.53 -4.27
C LEU A 118 7.83 -15.75 -3.47
N ARG A 119 8.37 -16.33 -2.39
CA ARG A 119 9.48 -15.77 -1.59
C ARG A 119 10.78 -15.56 -2.38
N MET A 120 10.92 -16.21 -3.53
CA MET A 120 12.12 -16.19 -4.37
C MET A 120 12.06 -15.19 -5.54
N VAL A 121 10.93 -14.52 -5.76
CA VAL A 121 10.80 -13.51 -6.82
C VAL A 121 11.77 -12.36 -6.57
N ARG A 122 12.58 -11.98 -7.55
CA ARG A 122 13.56 -10.89 -7.43
C ARG A 122 13.67 -10.11 -8.72
N PHE A 123 13.96 -8.82 -8.58
CA PHE A 123 14.23 -7.91 -9.68
C PHE A 123 15.54 -7.18 -9.44
N ALA A 124 16.30 -6.94 -10.50
CA ALA A 124 17.47 -6.06 -10.41
C ALA A 124 16.97 -4.61 -10.24
N ARG A 125 17.38 -3.96 -9.14
CA ARG A 125 16.99 -2.59 -8.78
C ARG A 125 18.22 -1.70 -8.60
N THR A 126 18.07 -0.42 -8.91
CA THR A 126 19.13 0.58 -8.70
C THR A 126 19.18 1.01 -7.22
N PRO A 127 20.28 1.62 -6.77
CA PRO A 127 20.35 2.22 -5.44
C PRO A 127 19.25 3.27 -5.19
N ASP A 128 18.92 4.09 -6.19
CA ASP A 128 17.85 5.09 -6.08
C ASP A 128 16.47 4.44 -5.87
N TYR A 129 16.21 3.32 -6.54
CA TYR A 129 15.00 2.54 -6.28
C TYR A 129 14.99 2.01 -4.85
N ASN A 130 16.09 1.44 -4.36
CA ASN A 130 16.19 0.87 -3.01
C ASN A 130 16.03 1.93 -1.90
N ALA A 131 16.33 3.20 -2.19
CA ALA A 131 16.06 4.31 -1.28
C ALA A 131 14.56 4.62 -1.19
N LEU A 132 13.83 4.55 -2.30
CA LEU A 132 12.38 4.80 -2.37
C LEU A 132 11.54 3.58 -1.93
N PHE A 133 12.06 2.38 -2.12
CA PHE A 133 11.42 1.09 -1.92
C PHE A 133 12.36 0.14 -1.17
N SER A 134 12.48 0.34 0.14
CA SER A 134 13.45 -0.39 0.96
C SER A 134 13.07 -1.84 1.25
N GLY A 135 14.07 -2.67 1.51
CA GLY A 135 13.87 -4.05 1.98
C GLY A 135 13.72 -5.11 0.88
N ASP A 136 14.15 -4.82 -0.35
CA ASP A 136 14.05 -5.72 -1.52
C ASP A 136 12.60 -6.20 -1.79
N PRO A 137 11.61 -5.28 -1.85
CA PRO A 137 10.20 -5.64 -1.94
C PRO A 137 9.78 -6.05 -3.36
N THR A 138 8.78 -6.92 -3.42
CA THR A 138 8.14 -7.35 -4.68
C THR A 138 6.62 -7.23 -4.64
N TRP A 139 6.04 -7.06 -3.44
CA TRP A 139 4.61 -7.01 -3.16
C TRP A 139 3.87 -8.15 -3.85
N VAL A 140 4.28 -9.38 -3.55
CA VAL A 140 3.54 -10.58 -3.96
C VAL A 140 2.32 -10.72 -3.05
N THR A 141 1.40 -9.77 -3.19
CA THR A 141 0.25 -9.60 -2.30
C THR A 141 -0.80 -10.66 -2.58
N GLU A 142 -1.19 -11.37 -1.53
CA GLU A 142 -2.24 -12.39 -1.55
C GLU A 142 -3.32 -12.04 -0.54
N CYS A 143 -4.56 -11.94 -1.02
CA CYS A 143 -5.73 -11.65 -0.21
C CYS A 143 -6.35 -12.92 0.37
N LEU A 144 -6.55 -12.95 1.68
CA LEU A 144 -7.09 -14.08 2.43
C LEU A 144 -8.43 -13.73 3.08
N GLY A 145 -9.39 -14.65 3.02
CA GLY A 145 -10.67 -14.50 3.70
C GLY A 145 -11.61 -13.53 2.99
N GLY A 146 -12.22 -12.61 3.75
CA GLY A 146 -13.33 -11.76 3.33
C GLY A 146 -14.70 -12.45 3.41
N MET A 147 -15.75 -11.74 3.00
CA MET A 147 -17.12 -12.23 2.91
C MET A 147 -17.63 -12.11 1.47
N SER A 148 -18.53 -13.01 1.09
CA SER A 148 -19.30 -12.90 -0.15
C SER A 148 -20.42 -11.87 0.00
N GLU A 149 -20.88 -11.31 -1.13
CA GLU A 149 -22.06 -10.45 -1.18
C GLU A 149 -23.32 -11.15 -0.66
N ASP A 150 -23.37 -12.48 -0.69
CA ASP A 150 -24.47 -13.27 -0.13
C ASP A 150 -24.40 -13.48 1.39
N GLY A 151 -23.34 -12.97 2.04
CA GLY A 151 -23.13 -13.03 3.49
C GLY A 151 -22.37 -14.25 4.00
N ARG A 152 -21.99 -15.20 3.14
CA ARG A 152 -21.11 -16.31 3.53
C ARG A 152 -19.66 -15.82 3.69
N SER A 153 -18.93 -16.45 4.60
CA SER A 153 -17.49 -16.24 4.71
C SER A 153 -16.77 -16.86 3.51
N LEU A 154 -15.77 -16.14 2.99
CA LEU A 154 -14.83 -16.63 1.98
C LEU A 154 -13.53 -17.18 2.62
N VAL A 155 -13.50 -17.33 3.95
CA VAL A 155 -12.43 -18.06 4.64
C VAL A 155 -12.53 -19.55 4.32
N THR A 156 -11.42 -20.14 3.89
CA THR A 156 -11.29 -21.56 3.55
C THR A 156 -10.17 -22.23 4.33
N LYS A 157 -10.02 -23.56 4.23
CA LYS A 157 -8.86 -24.27 4.83
C LYS A 157 -7.56 -23.74 4.24
N THR A 158 -7.54 -23.47 2.93
CA THR A 158 -6.37 -22.87 2.26
C THR A 158 -6.03 -21.48 2.81
N SER A 159 -6.98 -20.67 3.30
CA SER A 159 -6.65 -19.43 4.01
C SER A 159 -5.76 -19.67 5.24
N TYR A 160 -6.03 -20.74 6.00
CA TYR A 160 -5.15 -21.15 7.10
C TYR A 160 -3.83 -21.70 6.59
N ARG A 161 -3.81 -22.50 5.51
CA ARG A 161 -2.57 -23.06 4.93
C ARG A 161 -1.58 -21.99 4.50
N PHE A 162 -2.05 -20.90 3.88
CA PHE A 162 -1.20 -19.75 3.51
C PHE A 162 -0.58 -19.09 4.74
N LEU A 163 -1.38 -18.82 5.78
CA LEU A 163 -0.87 -18.25 7.03
C LEU A 163 0.08 -19.20 7.76
N HIS A 164 -0.20 -20.50 7.75
CA HIS A 164 0.62 -21.53 8.38
C HIS A 164 2.01 -21.69 7.72
N THR A 165 2.21 -21.17 6.51
CA THR A 165 3.56 -21.07 5.93
C THR A 165 4.50 -20.20 6.77
N LEU A 166 3.98 -19.30 7.60
CA LEU A 166 4.76 -18.50 8.55
C LEU A 166 5.27 -19.34 9.74
N ASP A 167 4.65 -20.49 10.02
CA ASP A 167 5.13 -21.46 11.00
C ASP A 167 6.11 -22.44 10.33
N ASN A 168 5.71 -23.10 9.23
CA ASN A 168 6.50 -24.14 8.57
C ASN A 168 7.79 -23.61 7.94
N LEU A 169 7.72 -22.45 7.28
CA LEU A 169 8.84 -21.84 6.57
C LEU A 169 9.46 -20.67 7.35
N GLY A 170 8.88 -20.31 8.50
CA GLY A 170 9.24 -19.15 9.29
C GLY A 170 8.66 -17.83 8.75
N PRO A 171 8.73 -16.75 9.57
CA PRO A 171 8.29 -15.41 9.19
C PRO A 171 8.98 -14.92 7.92
N ALA A 172 8.23 -14.29 7.02
CA ALA A 172 8.79 -13.72 5.82
C ALA A 172 8.00 -12.48 5.37
N PRO A 173 8.67 -11.56 4.67
CA PRO A 173 8.00 -10.38 4.12
C PRO A 173 7.10 -10.67 2.93
N GLU A 174 7.39 -11.75 2.20
CA GLU A 174 6.67 -12.17 0.99
C GLU A 174 6.18 -13.62 1.15
N PRO A 175 5.07 -14.01 0.52
CA PRO A 175 4.06 -13.13 -0.07
C PRO A 175 3.50 -12.14 0.97
N ASN A 176 3.11 -10.95 0.52
CA ASN A 176 2.51 -9.93 1.36
C ASN A 176 1.07 -10.36 1.72
N LEU A 177 0.94 -11.19 2.76
CA LEU A 177 -0.33 -11.76 3.18
C LEU A 177 -1.26 -10.68 3.75
N THR A 178 -2.42 -10.53 3.12
CA THR A 178 -3.40 -9.49 3.42
C THR A 178 -4.72 -10.13 3.81
N VAL A 179 -5.15 -9.95 5.04
CA VAL A 179 -6.43 -10.46 5.53
C VAL A 179 -7.52 -9.44 5.21
N LEU A 180 -8.50 -9.84 4.39
CA LEU A 180 -9.71 -9.06 4.15
C LEU A 180 -10.62 -9.21 5.37
N TRP A 181 -10.55 -8.24 6.27
CA TRP A 181 -11.16 -8.27 7.59
C TRP A 181 -12.63 -7.84 7.54
N SER A 182 -13.48 -8.60 8.18
CA SER A 182 -14.89 -8.25 8.43
C SER A 182 -15.24 -8.58 9.87
N GLU A 183 -16.11 -7.78 10.49
CA GLU A 183 -16.67 -8.07 11.80
C GLU A 183 -17.40 -9.43 11.82
N LYS A 184 -17.85 -9.91 10.64
CA LYS A 184 -18.57 -11.17 10.45
C LYS A 184 -17.67 -12.37 10.12
N LEU A 185 -16.34 -12.19 10.08
CA LEU A 185 -15.44 -13.32 9.87
C LEU A 185 -15.60 -14.38 10.99
N PRO A 186 -15.37 -15.67 10.69
CA PRO A 186 -15.37 -16.71 11.71
C PRO A 186 -14.36 -16.40 12.82
N GLU A 187 -14.82 -16.46 14.08
CA GLU A 187 -14.01 -16.11 15.26
C GLU A 187 -12.69 -16.89 15.32
N ASN A 188 -12.70 -18.17 14.96
CA ASN A 188 -11.49 -19.00 14.94
C ASN A 188 -10.45 -18.45 13.95
N PHE A 189 -10.88 -17.91 12.80
CA PHE A 189 -9.97 -17.33 11.83
C PHE A 189 -9.42 -15.99 12.32
N LYS A 190 -10.28 -15.13 12.91
CA LYS A 190 -9.85 -13.88 13.54
C LYS A 190 -8.76 -14.13 14.59
N LYS A 191 -8.99 -15.09 15.50
CA LYS A 191 -8.01 -15.49 16.52
C LYS A 191 -6.73 -16.10 15.94
N TYR A 192 -6.84 -16.87 14.85
CA TYR A 192 -5.68 -17.43 14.17
C TYR A 192 -4.82 -16.34 13.52
N CYS A 193 -5.43 -15.41 12.78
CA CYS A 193 -4.73 -14.24 12.23
C CYS A 193 -4.09 -13.41 13.34
N SER A 194 -4.82 -13.15 14.42
CA SER A 194 -4.30 -12.44 15.59
C SER A 194 -3.07 -13.12 16.18
N ASN A 195 -3.11 -14.45 16.36
CA ASN A 195 -1.95 -15.24 16.78
C ASN A 195 -0.77 -15.08 15.82
N MET A 196 -1.00 -15.17 14.51
CA MET A 196 0.05 -15.01 13.50
C MET A 196 0.68 -13.61 13.54
N SER A 197 -0.09 -12.54 13.72
CA SER A 197 0.45 -11.19 13.92
C SER A 197 1.32 -11.09 15.17
N ILE A 198 0.85 -11.65 16.29
CA ILE A 198 1.58 -11.65 17.56
C ILE A 198 2.92 -12.39 17.44
N THR A 199 2.96 -13.51 16.71
CA THR A 199 4.16 -14.36 16.62
C THR A 199 5.11 -13.95 15.51
N THR A 200 4.63 -13.29 14.45
CA THR A 200 5.43 -13.08 13.22
C THR A 200 5.55 -11.63 12.79
N SER A 201 4.58 -10.77 13.14
CA SER A 201 4.43 -9.41 12.59
C SER A 201 4.50 -9.37 11.05
N SER A 202 4.08 -10.44 10.36
CA SER A 202 4.23 -10.58 8.91
C SER A 202 2.98 -10.23 8.10
N ILE A 203 1.79 -10.11 8.73
CA ILE A 203 0.53 -9.94 8.01
C ILE A 203 -0.06 -8.54 8.16
N GLN A 204 -0.89 -8.14 7.19
CA GLN A 204 -1.69 -6.90 7.24
C GLN A 204 -3.18 -7.19 7.12
N TYR A 205 -3.99 -6.20 7.44
CA TYR A 205 -5.45 -6.28 7.46
C TYR A 205 -6.05 -5.13 6.67
N GLU A 206 -7.07 -5.42 5.88
CA GLU A 206 -7.83 -4.40 5.15
C GLU A 206 -9.33 -4.64 5.29
N ASN A 207 -10.10 -3.56 5.38
CA ASN A 207 -11.49 -3.59 5.76
C ASN A 207 -12.40 -4.03 4.61
N ASP A 208 -12.76 -5.30 4.61
CA ASP A 208 -13.68 -5.89 3.65
C ASP A 208 -15.10 -5.36 3.80
N ASP A 209 -15.53 -5.00 5.01
CA ASP A 209 -16.87 -4.43 5.21
C ASP A 209 -17.02 -3.04 4.56
N LEU A 210 -15.92 -2.30 4.44
CA LEU A 210 -15.85 -1.06 3.69
C LEU A 210 -15.70 -1.32 2.17
N MET A 211 -14.69 -2.11 1.80
CA MET A 211 -14.25 -2.27 0.41
C MET A 211 -15.20 -3.07 -0.46
N ARG A 212 -15.85 -4.12 0.08
CA ARG A 212 -16.75 -5.00 -0.68
C ARG A 212 -17.90 -4.23 -1.34
N GLY A 213 -18.39 -3.16 -0.70
CA GLY A 213 -19.42 -2.29 -1.27
C GLY A 213 -18.98 -1.52 -2.53
N HIS A 214 -17.68 -1.27 -2.69
CA HIS A 214 -17.10 -0.60 -3.87
C HIS A 214 -16.66 -1.59 -4.94
N TRP A 215 -16.06 -2.71 -4.52
CA TRP A 215 -15.31 -3.60 -5.41
C TRP A 215 -15.97 -4.97 -5.62
N GLY A 216 -17.10 -5.26 -4.97
CA GLY A 216 -17.72 -6.59 -4.99
C GLY A 216 -16.97 -7.58 -4.08
N ASP A 217 -17.26 -8.87 -4.19
CA ASP A 217 -16.63 -9.90 -3.36
C ASP A 217 -15.47 -10.66 -4.03
N ASP A 218 -15.14 -10.37 -5.28
CA ASP A 218 -13.96 -10.89 -6.01
C ASP A 218 -12.99 -9.77 -6.43
N TYR A 219 -12.55 -9.01 -5.43
CA TYR A 219 -11.44 -8.06 -5.56
C TYR A 219 -10.20 -8.59 -4.83
N GLY A 220 -9.04 -8.07 -5.22
CA GLY A 220 -7.79 -8.24 -4.51
C GLY A 220 -7.09 -6.90 -4.29
N ILE A 221 -5.96 -6.96 -3.58
CA ILE A 221 -5.14 -5.80 -3.27
C ILE A 221 -3.88 -5.85 -4.13
N ALA A 222 -3.68 -4.82 -4.93
CA ALA A 222 -2.43 -4.57 -5.63
C ALA A 222 -1.48 -3.76 -4.73
N CYS A 223 -0.19 -4.10 -4.78
CA CYS A 223 0.85 -3.44 -3.99
C CYS A 223 0.57 -3.52 -2.49
N CYS A 224 0.16 -2.41 -1.87
CA CYS A 224 -0.03 -2.30 -0.42
C CYS A 224 -1.50 -2.29 -0.01
N VAL A 225 -2.30 -1.43 -0.63
CA VAL A 225 -3.65 -1.03 -0.18
C VAL A 225 -4.59 -0.67 -1.35
N SER A 226 -4.17 -0.95 -2.59
CA SER A 226 -4.90 -0.54 -3.79
C SER A 226 -5.83 -1.64 -4.25
N ALA A 227 -7.12 -1.54 -3.91
CA ALA A 227 -8.10 -2.54 -4.30
C ALA A 227 -8.40 -2.53 -5.81
N MET A 228 -8.55 -3.72 -6.41
CA MET A 228 -9.00 -3.88 -7.79
C MET A 228 -9.85 -5.14 -7.97
N LYS A 229 -10.87 -5.05 -8.83
CA LYS A 229 -11.62 -6.22 -9.30
C LYS A 229 -10.70 -7.13 -10.13
N ILE A 230 -10.55 -8.39 -9.71
CA ILE A 230 -9.61 -9.33 -10.34
C ILE A 230 -9.98 -9.54 -11.81
N GLY A 231 -8.99 -9.37 -12.70
CA GLY A 231 -9.16 -9.54 -14.15
C GLY A 231 -10.00 -8.44 -14.82
N LYS A 232 -10.44 -7.39 -14.12
CA LYS A 232 -11.36 -6.36 -14.66
C LYS A 232 -10.86 -4.94 -14.49
N GLN A 233 -9.90 -4.72 -13.61
CA GLN A 233 -9.42 -3.40 -13.24
C GLN A 233 -7.91 -3.41 -13.02
N MET A 234 -7.27 -2.26 -13.28
CA MET A 234 -5.87 -1.99 -12.95
C MET A 234 -5.68 -0.53 -12.51
N GLN A 235 -4.54 -0.23 -11.91
CA GLN A 235 -4.09 1.11 -11.56
C GLN A 235 -2.92 1.53 -12.46
N PHE A 236 -3.00 2.76 -12.97
CA PHE A 236 -1.83 3.50 -13.40
C PHE A 236 -1.15 4.08 -12.15
N PHE A 237 -0.05 3.44 -11.76
CA PHE A 237 0.70 3.75 -10.54
C PHE A 237 1.41 5.11 -10.62
N GLY A 238 1.08 6.02 -9.70
CA GLY A 238 1.68 7.35 -9.66
C GLY A 238 2.70 7.61 -8.57
N ALA A 239 3.08 6.63 -7.74
CA ALA A 239 3.90 6.85 -6.54
C ALA A 239 3.25 7.84 -5.56
N ARG A 240 3.86 9.01 -5.27
CA ARG A 240 3.29 10.04 -4.39
C ARG A 240 3.90 11.43 -4.58
N ALA A 241 3.11 12.47 -4.33
CA ALA A 241 3.56 13.87 -4.20
C ALA A 241 3.94 14.22 -2.74
N ASN A 242 4.87 15.15 -2.56
CA ASN A 242 5.34 15.62 -1.26
C ASN A 242 4.55 16.85 -0.80
N LEU A 243 3.53 16.66 0.05
CA LEU A 243 2.72 17.78 0.54
C LEU A 243 3.43 18.61 1.62
N GLY A 244 4.36 18.03 2.38
CA GLY A 244 5.18 18.78 3.33
C GLY A 244 6.00 19.88 2.65
N LYS A 245 6.60 19.57 1.49
CA LYS A 245 7.30 20.55 0.66
C LYS A 245 6.35 21.51 -0.07
N THR A 246 5.18 21.04 -0.52
CA THR A 246 4.13 21.91 -1.07
C THR A 246 3.75 23.02 -0.08
N LEU A 247 3.65 22.71 1.21
CA LEU A 247 3.44 23.72 2.25
C LEU A 247 4.59 24.73 2.31
N LEU A 248 5.85 24.29 2.30
CA LEU A 248 6.99 25.23 2.32
C LEU A 248 7.05 26.10 1.07
N TYR A 249 6.70 25.58 -0.10
CA TYR A 249 6.58 26.36 -1.32
C TYR A 249 5.47 27.40 -1.20
N ALA A 250 4.34 27.07 -0.59
CA ALA A 250 3.26 28.02 -0.33
C ALA A 250 3.73 29.20 0.55
N LEU A 251 4.54 28.93 1.57
CA LEU A 251 5.12 29.97 2.44
C LEU A 251 6.16 30.83 1.70
N ASN A 252 6.99 30.20 0.86
CA ASN A 252 8.16 30.80 0.22
C ASN A 252 7.92 31.30 -1.21
N GLY A 253 6.66 31.41 -1.66
CA GLY A 253 6.32 31.94 -2.98
C GLY A 253 6.79 31.05 -4.15
N GLY A 254 6.75 29.73 -3.95
CA GLY A 254 7.18 28.71 -4.92
C GLY A 254 8.69 28.46 -4.97
N ARG A 255 9.46 29.10 -4.09
CA ARG A 255 10.91 28.87 -3.98
C ARG A 255 11.21 27.73 -3.01
N ASP A 256 12.16 26.88 -3.39
CA ASP A 256 12.65 25.79 -2.54
C ASP A 256 13.46 26.33 -1.37
N GLU A 257 13.15 25.86 -0.16
CA GLU A 257 13.75 26.34 1.08
C GLU A 257 15.23 25.94 1.21
N ILE A 258 15.66 24.87 0.53
CA ILE A 258 17.02 24.35 0.58
C ILE A 258 17.86 25.08 -0.47
N SER A 259 17.55 24.87 -1.76
CA SER A 259 18.33 25.43 -2.87
C SER A 259 18.11 26.93 -3.07
N GLY A 260 16.92 27.44 -2.72
CA GLY A 260 16.51 28.82 -3.00
C GLY A 260 16.06 29.05 -4.45
N GLU A 261 16.03 28.00 -5.27
CA GLU A 261 15.59 28.05 -6.67
C GLU A 261 14.07 28.22 -6.75
N GLN A 262 13.60 28.86 -7.82
CA GLN A 262 12.17 28.95 -8.13
C GLN A 262 11.72 27.65 -8.79
N ILE A 263 10.95 26.83 -8.06
CA ILE A 263 10.46 25.53 -8.55
C ILE A 263 8.97 25.61 -8.87
N GLY A 264 8.17 26.10 -7.92
CA GLY A 264 6.76 26.40 -8.10
C GLY A 264 6.51 27.71 -8.85
N PRO A 265 5.23 28.06 -9.10
CA PRO A 265 4.87 29.32 -9.71
C PRO A 265 5.35 30.50 -8.87
N VAL A 266 5.67 31.62 -9.52
CA VAL A 266 6.09 32.84 -8.83
C VAL A 266 4.88 33.45 -8.14
N LEU A 267 4.80 33.27 -6.82
CA LEU A 267 3.78 33.84 -5.96
C LEU A 267 4.42 34.80 -4.94
N ALA A 268 3.62 35.70 -4.38
CA ALA A 268 4.10 36.54 -3.29
C ALA A 268 4.34 35.66 -2.06
N PRO A 269 5.56 35.63 -1.48
CA PRO A 269 5.80 34.88 -0.24
C PRO A 269 5.06 35.54 0.93
N ILE A 270 4.72 34.75 1.94
CA ILE A 270 4.17 35.29 3.19
C ILE A 270 5.25 36.16 3.83
N LYS A 271 4.89 37.42 4.15
CA LYS A 271 5.84 38.41 4.69
C LYS A 271 5.77 38.56 6.20
N ASN A 272 4.63 38.19 6.81
CA ASN A 272 4.45 38.30 8.25
C ASN A 272 5.45 37.38 8.97
N ASP A 273 5.96 37.85 10.10
CA ASP A 273 6.86 37.06 10.95
C ASP A 273 6.10 35.96 11.69
N VAL A 274 4.85 36.21 12.06
CA VAL A 274 3.93 35.22 12.64
C VAL A 274 2.98 34.74 11.55
N LEU A 275 2.89 33.42 11.38
CA LEU A 275 2.01 32.82 10.39
C LEU A 275 0.54 32.97 10.79
N ASP A 276 -0.31 33.36 9.83
CA ASP A 276 -1.76 33.35 9.96
C ASP A 276 -2.36 32.10 9.29
N TYR A 277 -3.27 31.43 9.99
CA TYR A 277 -3.86 30.17 9.52
C TYR A 277 -4.62 30.33 8.19
N THR A 278 -5.36 31.43 8.02
CA THR A 278 -6.18 31.66 6.84
C THR A 278 -5.28 31.93 5.64
N GLU A 279 -4.31 32.83 5.79
CA GLU A 279 -3.34 33.15 4.76
C GLU A 279 -2.56 31.90 4.31
N VAL A 280 -2.07 31.09 5.26
CA VAL A 280 -1.32 29.87 4.94
C VAL A 280 -2.20 28.84 4.23
N ARG A 281 -3.45 28.63 4.68
CA ARG A 281 -4.37 27.67 4.06
C ARG A 281 -4.70 28.07 2.61
N GLU A 282 -4.95 29.35 2.35
CA GLU A 282 -5.21 29.86 0.99
C GLU A 282 -3.99 29.65 0.07
N ARG A 283 -2.78 29.96 0.55
CA ARG A 283 -1.54 29.73 -0.20
C ARG A 283 -1.27 28.25 -0.45
N LEU A 284 -1.54 27.41 0.53
CA LEU A 284 -1.41 25.96 0.39
C LEU A 284 -2.39 25.44 -0.67
N ASP A 285 -3.63 25.93 -0.71
CA ASP A 285 -4.61 25.53 -1.71
C ASP A 285 -4.16 25.89 -3.14
N GLU A 286 -3.65 27.11 -3.35
CA GLU A 286 -3.05 27.55 -4.62
C GLU A 286 -1.87 26.66 -5.03
N MET A 287 -1.00 26.31 -4.09
CA MET A 287 0.17 25.46 -4.37
C MET A 287 -0.22 23.99 -4.61
N MET A 288 -1.25 23.49 -3.93
CA MET A 288 -1.84 22.17 -4.20
C MET A 288 -2.49 22.10 -5.58
N GLU A 289 -3.08 23.20 -6.06
CA GLU A 289 -3.60 23.29 -7.43
C GLU A 289 -2.47 23.09 -8.44
N TRP A 290 -1.37 23.81 -8.28
CA TRP A 290 -0.20 23.68 -9.13
C TRP A 290 0.40 22.26 -9.08
N VAL A 291 0.64 21.70 -7.88
CA VAL A 291 1.27 20.38 -7.77
C VAL A 291 0.37 19.29 -8.35
N SER A 292 -0.96 19.41 -8.25
CA SER A 292 -1.90 18.46 -8.84
C SER A 292 -1.80 18.44 -10.38
N GLN A 293 -1.58 19.60 -11.01
CA GLN A 293 -1.39 19.69 -12.46
C GLN A 293 -0.06 19.06 -12.88
N VAL A 294 1.04 19.46 -12.25
CA VAL A 294 2.38 18.92 -12.55
C VAL A 294 2.40 17.40 -12.36
N TYR A 295 1.74 16.91 -11.31
CA TYR A 295 1.65 15.50 -11.03
C TYR A 295 0.89 14.77 -12.15
N MET A 296 -0.30 15.23 -12.52
CA MET A 296 -1.08 14.59 -13.58
C MET A 296 -0.38 14.62 -14.94
N ASP A 297 0.28 15.73 -15.30
CA ASP A 297 1.03 15.84 -16.54
C ASP A 297 2.16 14.81 -16.61
N ALA A 298 2.89 14.63 -15.50
CA ALA A 298 3.93 13.60 -15.39
C ALA A 298 3.35 12.18 -15.55
N LEU A 299 2.23 11.87 -14.89
CA LEU A 299 1.59 10.56 -14.98
C LEU A 299 1.05 10.27 -16.38
N ASN A 300 0.44 11.26 -17.03
CA ASN A 300 -0.03 11.14 -18.41
C ASN A 300 1.10 10.76 -19.36
N ILE A 301 2.28 11.39 -19.21
CA ILE A 301 3.47 11.06 -20.00
C ILE A 301 3.96 9.64 -19.66
N ILE A 302 4.11 9.33 -18.37
CA ILE A 302 4.61 8.03 -17.90
C ILE A 302 3.78 6.88 -18.47
N HIS A 303 2.46 6.92 -18.31
CA HIS A 303 1.59 5.81 -18.68
C HIS A 303 1.36 5.72 -20.19
N TYR A 304 1.38 6.85 -20.90
CA TYR A 304 1.44 6.82 -22.37
C TYR A 304 2.70 6.08 -22.85
N MET A 305 3.86 6.38 -22.26
CA MET A 305 5.12 5.76 -22.65
C MET A 305 5.21 4.30 -22.20
N HIS A 306 4.64 3.96 -21.05
CA HIS A 306 4.61 2.58 -20.56
C HIS A 306 3.77 1.68 -21.48
N ASP A 307 2.54 2.09 -21.80
CA ASP A 307 1.70 1.36 -22.76
C ASP A 307 2.40 1.20 -24.12
N LYS A 308 3.19 2.20 -24.54
CA LYS A 308 3.86 2.18 -25.84
C LYS A 308 5.10 1.28 -25.89
N TYR A 309 5.90 1.25 -24.83
CA TYR A 309 7.23 0.63 -24.86
C TYR A 309 7.39 -0.57 -23.96
N SER A 310 6.48 -0.78 -22.99
CA SER A 310 6.55 -1.85 -22.00
C SER A 310 5.17 -2.38 -21.63
N TYR A 311 4.27 -2.51 -22.62
CA TYR A 311 2.94 -3.06 -22.40
C TYR A 311 2.99 -4.46 -21.75
N GLU A 312 2.24 -4.64 -20.66
CA GLU A 312 2.21 -5.81 -19.80
C GLU A 312 1.40 -6.96 -20.42
N SER A 313 1.78 -7.38 -21.63
CA SER A 313 0.91 -8.17 -22.50
C SER A 313 0.41 -9.48 -21.89
N LEU A 314 1.21 -10.17 -21.08
CA LEU A 314 0.73 -11.38 -20.40
C LEU A 314 -0.27 -11.08 -19.28
N GLU A 315 0.03 -10.11 -18.42
CA GLU A 315 -0.87 -9.74 -17.31
C GLU A 315 -2.21 -9.28 -17.88
N MET A 316 -2.17 -8.46 -18.93
CA MET A 316 -3.37 -8.00 -19.63
C MET A 316 -4.08 -9.11 -20.41
N ALA A 317 -3.38 -10.18 -20.82
CA ALA A 317 -4.01 -11.34 -21.46
C ALA A 317 -4.91 -12.13 -20.50
N LEU A 318 -4.71 -11.96 -19.19
CA LEU A 318 -5.49 -12.57 -18.11
C LEU A 318 -6.60 -11.66 -17.57
N HIS A 319 -6.90 -10.56 -18.27
CA HIS A 319 -8.01 -9.64 -17.96
C HIS A 319 -9.12 -9.68 -19.00
N ASP A 320 -10.31 -9.16 -18.70
CA ASP A 320 -11.35 -8.90 -19.69
C ASP A 320 -10.85 -7.99 -20.83
N ARG A 321 -11.58 -7.94 -21.95
CA ARG A 321 -11.22 -7.09 -23.10
C ARG A 321 -11.03 -5.62 -22.70
N ASP A 322 -11.99 -5.09 -21.94
CA ASP A 322 -12.00 -3.70 -21.50
C ASP A 322 -11.69 -3.64 -20.00
N VAL A 323 -10.50 -3.14 -19.67
CA VAL A 323 -10.03 -3.03 -18.30
C VAL A 323 -10.26 -1.62 -17.77
N ILE A 324 -10.91 -1.52 -16.62
CA ILE A 324 -11.08 -0.27 -15.88
C ILE A 324 -9.70 0.23 -15.44
N ARG A 325 -9.40 1.48 -15.71
CA ARG A 325 -8.14 2.12 -15.32
C ARG A 325 -8.41 3.26 -14.37
N THR A 326 -7.63 3.29 -13.30
CA THR A 326 -7.58 4.42 -12.36
C THR A 326 -6.20 5.07 -12.43
N MET A 327 -6.13 6.38 -12.24
CA MET A 327 -4.87 7.12 -12.14
C MET A 327 -4.57 7.35 -10.66
N ALA A 328 -3.67 6.54 -10.09
CA ALA A 328 -3.42 6.46 -8.65
C ALA A 328 -2.43 7.54 -8.20
N CYS A 329 -2.94 8.60 -7.57
CA CYS A 329 -2.16 9.76 -7.12
C CYS A 329 -1.89 9.67 -5.61
N GLY A 330 -0.67 9.31 -5.21
CA GLY A 330 -0.33 9.24 -3.79
C GLY A 330 -0.03 10.60 -3.16
N MET A 331 -0.26 10.73 -1.86
CA MET A 331 0.16 11.88 -1.04
C MET A 331 1.09 11.43 0.10
N ALA A 332 2.15 12.20 0.34
CA ALA A 332 3.09 11.99 1.44
C ALA A 332 3.15 13.22 2.37
N GLY A 333 3.34 12.97 3.66
CA GLY A 333 3.46 14.02 4.66
C GLY A 333 2.12 14.57 5.16
N LEU A 334 1.05 13.78 5.12
CA LEU A 334 -0.28 14.19 5.59
C LEU A 334 -0.23 14.73 7.03
N SER A 335 0.32 13.95 7.97
CA SER A 335 0.42 14.34 9.37
C SER A 335 1.32 15.56 9.60
N VAL A 336 2.41 15.69 8.83
CA VAL A 336 3.28 16.89 8.87
C VAL A 336 2.50 18.15 8.52
N VAL A 337 1.70 18.12 7.45
CA VAL A 337 0.92 19.29 7.01
C VAL A 337 -0.26 19.54 7.95
N ALA A 338 -0.97 18.50 8.39
CA ALA A 338 -2.07 18.64 9.34
C ALA A 338 -1.59 19.24 10.67
N ASP A 339 -0.48 18.74 11.22
CA ASP A 339 0.11 19.26 12.46
C ASP A 339 0.68 20.66 12.26
N SER A 340 1.23 20.98 11.08
CA SER A 340 1.74 22.32 10.78
C SER A 340 0.61 23.35 10.77
N LEU A 341 -0.51 23.02 10.11
CA LEU A 341 -1.71 23.85 10.09
C LEU A 341 -2.31 23.95 11.50
N SER A 342 -2.31 22.88 12.29
CA SER A 342 -2.77 22.87 13.68
C SER A 342 -1.92 23.79 14.56
N ALA A 343 -0.58 23.72 14.45
CA ALA A 343 0.34 24.60 15.17
C ALA A 343 0.06 26.07 14.85
N ILE A 344 -0.08 26.42 13.57
CA ILE A 344 -0.38 27.78 13.12
C ILE A 344 -1.76 28.24 13.63
N LYS A 345 -2.75 27.35 13.69
CA LYS A 345 -4.12 27.69 14.11
C LYS A 345 -4.25 27.90 15.62
N HIS A 346 -3.51 27.13 16.41
CA HIS A 346 -3.73 27.03 17.86
C HIS A 346 -2.61 27.66 18.70
N THR A 347 -1.50 28.05 18.10
CA THR A 347 -0.36 28.68 18.76
C THR A 347 0.19 29.84 17.90
N LYS A 348 1.32 30.42 18.30
CA LYS A 348 2.05 31.36 17.44
C LYS A 348 3.24 30.67 16.84
N VAL A 349 3.27 30.58 15.52
CA VAL A 349 4.41 30.05 14.78
C VAL A 349 5.15 31.21 14.10
N ARG A 350 6.39 31.46 14.52
CA ARG A 350 7.24 32.51 13.97
C ARG A 350 8.17 31.93 12.91
N CYS A 351 8.23 32.55 11.73
CA CYS A 351 9.16 32.18 10.67
C CYS A 351 10.56 32.69 10.98
N ILE A 352 11.55 31.79 10.98
CA ILE A 352 12.97 32.15 10.90
C ILE A 352 13.35 32.18 9.43
N ARG A 353 13.81 33.35 8.98
CA ARG A 353 14.20 33.57 7.58
C ARG A 353 15.70 33.68 7.44
N ASP A 354 16.21 33.14 6.34
CA ASP A 354 17.61 33.29 5.97
C ASP A 354 17.90 34.63 5.27
N ALA A 355 19.15 34.84 4.85
CA ALA A 355 19.57 36.05 4.13
C ALA A 355 18.87 36.24 2.76
N ARG A 356 18.23 35.20 2.22
CA ARG A 356 17.45 35.23 0.97
C ARG A 356 15.98 35.61 1.22
N GLY A 357 15.58 35.76 2.49
CA GLY A 357 14.21 36.02 2.92
C GLY A 357 13.30 34.79 2.93
N LEU A 358 13.85 33.59 2.73
CA LEU A 358 13.11 32.33 2.72
C LEU A 358 12.90 31.87 4.16
N ALA A 359 11.68 31.43 4.49
CA ALA A 359 11.42 30.73 5.74
C ALA A 359 12.11 29.35 5.68
N THR A 360 13.08 29.15 6.57
CA THR A 360 13.91 27.93 6.62
C THR A 360 13.82 27.21 7.97
N ASP A 361 13.32 27.86 9.02
CA ASP A 361 12.98 27.23 10.30
C ASP A 361 11.81 27.97 10.98
N PHE A 362 11.27 27.39 12.05
CA PHE A 362 10.08 27.91 12.74
C PHE A 362 10.22 27.80 14.26
N GLU A 363 9.76 28.84 14.97
CA GLU A 363 9.65 28.84 16.43
C GLU A 363 8.17 28.76 16.82
N ILE A 364 7.82 27.84 17.72
CA ILE A 364 6.45 27.62 18.19
C ILE A 364 6.35 28.11 19.63
N GLU A 365 5.46 29.08 19.89
CA GLU A 365 5.14 29.53 21.25
C GLU A 365 3.89 28.83 21.78
N GLY A 366 4.08 27.76 22.56
CA GLY A 366 3.02 26.99 23.22
C GLY A 366 2.90 25.55 22.70
N ASP A 367 1.89 24.84 23.19
CA ASP A 367 1.56 23.49 22.74
C ASP A 367 0.31 23.50 21.84
N TYR A 368 0.23 22.55 20.91
CA TYR A 368 -0.84 22.45 19.92
C TYR A 368 -1.33 21.00 19.74
N PRO A 369 -2.59 20.81 19.27
CA PRO A 369 -3.15 19.48 19.00
C PRO A 369 -2.41 18.77 17.87
N LYS A 370 -1.99 17.52 18.07
CA LYS A 370 -1.28 16.71 17.07
C LYS A 370 -2.15 15.54 16.62
N PHE A 371 -2.14 15.26 15.32
CA PHE A 371 -2.87 14.14 14.71
C PHE A 371 -2.49 12.82 15.38
N GLY A 372 -3.46 11.91 15.57
CA GLY A 372 -3.24 10.62 16.25
C GLY A 372 -3.61 10.59 17.73
N ASN A 373 -4.37 11.57 18.21
CA ASN A 373 -4.74 11.70 19.63
C ASN A 373 -6.24 11.85 19.86
N ASP A 374 -7.05 11.44 18.88
CA ASP A 374 -8.51 11.59 18.84
C ASP A 374 -8.93 13.03 19.21
N ASP A 375 -8.37 14.01 18.50
CA ASP A 375 -8.64 15.44 18.71
C ASP A 375 -9.15 16.06 17.40
N ASP A 376 -10.45 16.31 17.36
CA ASP A 376 -11.14 16.80 16.15
C ASP A 376 -10.56 18.10 15.61
N ARG A 377 -9.87 18.91 16.43
CA ARG A 377 -9.27 20.17 15.99
C ARG A 377 -8.18 19.99 14.93
N VAL A 378 -7.47 18.87 14.95
CA VAL A 378 -6.42 18.51 13.98
C VAL A 378 -6.83 17.34 13.08
N ASP A 379 -7.62 16.39 13.59
CA ASP A 379 -8.11 15.27 12.77
C ASP A 379 -8.99 15.77 11.61
N SER A 380 -9.82 16.80 11.84
CA SER A 380 -10.61 17.43 10.77
C SER A 380 -9.75 18.13 9.72
N ILE A 381 -8.60 18.69 10.10
CA ILE A 381 -7.64 19.28 9.16
C ILE A 381 -7.04 18.17 8.27
N ALA A 382 -6.65 17.04 8.87
CA ALA A 382 -6.13 15.91 8.11
C ALA A 382 -7.17 15.36 7.12
N ALA A 383 -8.41 15.15 7.56
CA ALA A 383 -9.50 14.69 6.69
C ALA A 383 -9.80 15.69 5.55
N GLU A 384 -9.82 16.99 5.85
CA GLU A 384 -10.02 18.04 4.86
C GLU A 384 -8.90 18.07 3.81
N LEU A 385 -7.64 17.88 4.20
CA LEU A 385 -6.50 17.82 3.27
C LEU A 385 -6.64 16.66 2.26
N VAL A 386 -7.11 15.49 2.73
CA VAL A 386 -7.38 14.33 1.86
C VAL A 386 -8.46 14.68 0.84
N GLU A 387 -9.56 15.28 1.28
CA GLU A 387 -10.67 15.68 0.41
C GLU A 387 -10.27 16.75 -0.62
N VAL A 388 -9.57 17.81 -0.17
CA VAL A 388 -9.15 18.93 -1.02
C VAL A 388 -8.19 18.47 -2.10
N PHE A 389 -7.18 17.66 -1.76
CA PHE A 389 -6.22 17.19 -2.75
C PHE A 389 -6.88 16.27 -3.79
N MET A 390 -7.78 15.37 -3.34
CA MET A 390 -8.56 14.51 -4.24
C MET A 390 -9.41 15.33 -5.22
N LYS A 391 -10.11 16.36 -4.72
CA LYS A 391 -10.94 17.24 -5.57
C LYS A 391 -10.13 17.96 -6.65
N LYS A 392 -8.87 18.31 -6.36
CA LYS A 392 -7.98 18.94 -7.35
C LYS A 392 -7.53 17.94 -8.40
N VAL A 393 -7.04 16.77 -8.02
CA VAL A 393 -6.60 15.74 -8.97
C VAL A 393 -7.75 15.18 -9.81
N SER A 394 -8.99 15.12 -9.28
CA SER A 394 -10.17 14.63 -10.02
C SER A 394 -10.58 15.51 -11.19
N THR A 395 -10.15 16.78 -11.22
CA THR A 395 -10.49 17.71 -12.32
C THR A 395 -9.51 17.64 -13.48
N LYS A 396 -8.41 16.90 -13.35
CA LYS A 396 -7.34 16.86 -14.34
C LYS A 396 -7.67 15.87 -15.45
N GLU A 397 -7.34 16.23 -16.68
CA GLU A 397 -7.44 15.31 -17.82
C GLU A 397 -6.44 14.18 -17.67
N THR A 398 -6.86 12.96 -17.99
CA THR A 398 -6.04 11.76 -17.80
C THR A 398 -5.86 10.96 -19.08
N TYR A 399 -4.67 10.39 -19.23
CA TYR A 399 -4.37 9.44 -20.28
C TYR A 399 -5.34 8.25 -20.20
N ARG A 400 -5.89 7.87 -21.36
CA ARG A 400 -6.91 6.81 -21.51
C ARG A 400 -8.16 7.01 -20.62
N GLU A 401 -8.49 8.25 -20.27
CA GLU A 401 -9.67 8.55 -19.44
C GLU A 401 -9.64 7.78 -18.10
N ALA A 402 -8.43 7.46 -17.61
CA ALA A 402 -8.26 6.78 -16.34
C ALA A 402 -8.85 7.62 -15.20
N THR A 403 -9.69 7.01 -14.36
CA THR A 403 -10.37 7.75 -13.28
C THR A 403 -9.35 8.13 -12.20
N PRO A 404 -9.14 9.43 -11.89
CA PRO A 404 -8.24 9.81 -10.81
C PRO A 404 -8.68 9.21 -9.49
N THR A 405 -7.71 8.68 -8.74
CA THR A 405 -7.87 8.16 -7.38
C THR A 405 -6.69 8.64 -6.54
N GLN A 406 -6.81 8.55 -5.22
CA GLN A 406 -5.78 9.01 -4.30
C GLN A 406 -5.44 7.95 -3.27
N SER A 407 -4.17 7.90 -2.85
CA SER A 407 -3.74 7.10 -1.70
C SER A 407 -2.93 7.91 -0.70
N ILE A 408 -3.07 7.58 0.58
CA ILE A 408 -2.23 8.12 1.66
C ILE A 408 -1.22 7.02 1.98
N LEU A 409 -0.20 6.93 1.11
CA LEU A 409 0.79 5.87 1.10
C LEU A 409 2.14 6.45 0.71
N THR A 410 3.20 6.09 1.43
CA THR A 410 4.56 6.63 1.19
C THR A 410 5.58 5.59 0.77
N ILE A 411 5.44 4.34 1.23
CA ILE A 411 6.56 3.38 1.24
C ILE A 411 7.75 4.04 1.97
N THR A 412 8.96 4.05 1.41
CA THR A 412 10.14 4.68 2.01
C THR A 412 10.34 6.11 1.50
N SER A 413 9.42 6.63 0.69
CA SER A 413 9.42 8.05 0.33
C SER A 413 9.23 8.96 1.55
N ASN A 414 8.75 8.45 2.69
CA ASN A 414 8.72 9.22 3.94
C ASN A 414 10.14 9.65 4.38
N VAL A 415 11.13 8.77 4.22
CA VAL A 415 12.55 9.07 4.49
C VAL A 415 13.13 9.97 3.40
N VAL A 416 12.98 9.59 2.12
CA VAL A 416 13.56 10.35 1.00
C VAL A 416 13.00 11.77 0.90
N TYR A 417 11.69 11.95 1.10
CA TYR A 417 11.10 13.28 1.15
C TYR A 417 11.45 14.03 2.43
N GLY A 418 11.54 13.36 3.57
CA GLY A 418 12.04 13.96 4.82
C GLY A 418 13.43 14.58 4.63
N GLN A 419 14.37 13.81 4.07
CA GLN A 419 15.73 14.25 3.72
C GLN A 419 15.77 15.45 2.78
N LYS A 420 14.79 15.53 1.86
CA LYS A 420 14.68 16.61 0.86
C LYS A 420 13.78 17.76 1.31
N THR A 421 13.30 17.78 2.56
CA THR A 421 12.40 18.81 3.09
C THR A 421 13.00 19.46 4.32
N GLY A 422 13.11 20.79 4.30
CA GLY A 422 13.54 21.64 5.42
C GLY A 422 12.58 21.59 6.60
N SER A 423 12.90 22.32 7.68
CA SER A 423 12.04 22.35 8.87
C SER A 423 10.62 22.78 8.51
N THR A 424 9.61 22.23 9.18
CA THR A 424 8.19 22.54 8.93
C THR A 424 7.52 23.21 10.14
N PRO A 425 6.39 23.94 9.95
CA PRO A 425 5.73 24.68 11.03
C PRO A 425 5.24 23.84 12.22
N ASP A 426 5.12 22.52 12.05
CA ASP A 426 4.84 21.56 13.12
C ASP A 426 6.02 21.31 14.08
N GLY A 427 7.19 21.85 13.77
CA GLY A 427 8.42 21.71 14.55
C GLY A 427 9.29 20.52 14.15
N ARG A 428 8.89 19.73 13.13
CA ARG A 428 9.78 18.71 12.54
C ARG A 428 10.99 19.41 11.92
N LYS A 429 12.19 18.89 12.16
CA LYS A 429 13.44 19.50 11.71
C LYS A 429 13.84 19.04 10.31
N ALA A 430 14.59 19.89 9.63
CA ALA A 430 15.11 19.63 8.29
C ALA A 430 15.78 18.25 8.22
N GLY A 431 15.41 17.46 7.20
CA GLY A 431 15.98 16.14 6.98
C GLY A 431 15.32 14.98 7.75
N GLU A 432 14.54 15.24 8.81
CA GLU A 432 13.88 14.17 9.58
C GLU A 432 12.83 13.41 8.72
N PRO A 433 12.69 12.08 8.83
CA PRO A 433 11.66 11.36 8.09
C PRO A 433 10.25 11.88 8.37
N PHE A 434 9.37 11.81 7.36
CA PHE A 434 7.92 11.89 7.59
C PHE A 434 7.41 10.59 8.22
N ALA A 435 6.16 10.61 8.69
CA ALA A 435 5.44 9.40 9.05
C ALA A 435 5.20 8.49 7.83
N PRO A 436 5.21 7.15 7.98
CA PRO A 436 4.84 6.24 6.91
C PRO A 436 3.34 6.33 6.61
N GLY A 437 2.96 6.41 5.34
CA GLY A 437 1.55 6.47 4.92
C GLY A 437 0.76 7.58 5.63
N ALA A 438 -0.33 7.19 6.28
CA ALA A 438 -1.26 8.04 7.01
C ALA A 438 -0.97 8.08 8.52
N ASN A 439 0.18 7.58 8.97
CA ASN A 439 0.51 7.56 10.39
C ASN A 439 0.60 8.98 10.99
N PRO A 440 0.31 9.12 12.28
CA PRO A 440 0.82 10.22 13.10
C PRO A 440 2.34 10.35 12.98
N MET A 441 2.85 11.57 13.10
CA MET A 441 4.29 11.79 13.18
C MET A 441 4.88 11.10 14.41
N HIS A 442 6.11 10.60 14.27
CA HIS A 442 6.79 9.78 15.27
C HIS A 442 6.72 10.37 16.69
N GLY A 443 6.18 9.60 17.63
CA GLY A 443 6.05 9.99 19.04
C GLY A 443 4.99 11.06 19.35
N ARG A 444 4.18 11.48 18.37
CA ARG A 444 3.14 12.50 18.57
C ARG A 444 1.79 11.92 19.00
N ASP A 445 1.52 10.65 18.74
CA ASP A 445 0.35 9.91 19.21
C ASP A 445 0.58 9.34 20.62
N GLN A 446 0.19 10.13 21.63
CA GLN A 446 0.56 9.92 23.04
C GLN A 446 -0.62 9.45 23.92
N LYS A 447 -1.84 9.37 23.37
CA LYS A 447 -3.05 8.97 24.11
C LYS A 447 -3.42 7.48 23.99
N GLY A 448 -2.49 6.63 23.57
CA GLY A 448 -2.68 5.18 23.46
C GLY A 448 -3.13 4.71 22.06
N ALA A 449 -3.20 3.38 21.89
CA ALA A 449 -3.50 2.75 20.61
C ALA A 449 -4.87 3.17 20.07
N LEU A 450 -5.92 3.13 20.91
CA LEU A 450 -7.29 3.45 20.50
C LEU A 450 -7.43 4.88 19.99
N ALA A 451 -6.77 5.85 20.63
CA ALA A 451 -6.82 7.24 20.18
C ALA A 451 -6.13 7.42 18.81
N SER A 452 -4.95 6.79 18.63
CA SER A 452 -4.21 6.82 17.37
C SER A 452 -4.99 6.18 16.22
N LEU A 453 -5.54 4.98 16.47
CA LEU A 453 -6.39 4.26 15.52
C LEU A 453 -7.67 5.06 15.20
N THR A 454 -8.29 5.70 16.19
CA THR A 454 -9.52 6.49 15.98
C THR A 454 -9.26 7.72 15.11
N SER A 455 -8.14 8.43 15.31
CA SER A 455 -7.77 9.55 14.44
C SER A 455 -7.59 9.12 12.98
N VAL A 456 -6.91 8.00 12.74
CA VAL A 456 -6.69 7.49 11.37
C VAL A 456 -8.00 7.00 10.75
N ALA A 457 -8.89 6.40 11.54
CA ALA A 457 -10.21 5.95 11.08
C ALA A 457 -11.11 7.10 10.57
N LYS A 458 -10.84 8.35 10.96
CA LYS A 458 -11.57 9.54 10.47
C LYS A 458 -11.19 9.95 9.05
N LEU A 459 -10.10 9.41 8.48
CA LEU A 459 -9.68 9.76 7.13
C LEU A 459 -10.64 9.16 6.10
N PRO A 460 -11.16 9.96 5.15
CA PRO A 460 -12.27 9.54 4.31
C PRO A 460 -11.81 8.67 3.13
N TYR A 461 -12.03 7.36 3.20
CA TYR A 461 -11.68 6.42 2.14
C TYR A 461 -12.34 6.74 0.78
N GLU A 462 -13.53 7.33 0.77
CA GLU A 462 -14.21 7.77 -0.46
C GLU A 462 -13.41 8.81 -1.27
N TYR A 463 -12.51 9.57 -0.63
CA TYR A 463 -11.56 10.48 -1.28
C TYR A 463 -10.16 9.88 -1.39
N ALA A 464 -10.00 8.60 -1.09
CA ALA A 464 -8.74 7.90 -1.08
C ALA A 464 -8.89 6.43 -1.52
N LEU A 465 -9.60 6.22 -2.64
CA LEU A 465 -9.95 4.88 -3.15
C LEU A 465 -8.73 4.03 -3.58
N ASP A 466 -7.53 4.62 -3.69
CA ASP A 466 -6.28 3.87 -3.89
C ASP A 466 -5.63 3.44 -2.55
N GLY A 467 -6.23 3.80 -1.41
CA GLY A 467 -5.97 3.23 -0.09
C GLY A 467 -5.36 4.19 0.93
N ILE A 468 -5.58 3.89 2.22
CA ILE A 468 -5.06 4.64 3.37
C ILE A 468 -4.19 3.71 4.20
N SER A 469 -2.87 3.92 4.20
CA SER A 469 -1.93 3.03 4.91
C SER A 469 -1.69 3.49 6.34
N ASN A 470 -1.71 2.55 7.30
CA ASN A 470 -1.44 2.81 8.71
C ASN A 470 -0.55 1.69 9.26
N THR A 471 0.52 2.06 9.95
CA THR A 471 1.51 1.14 10.52
C THR A 471 1.48 1.20 12.02
N PHE A 472 0.85 0.19 12.63
CA PHE A 472 0.62 0.13 14.06
C PHE A 472 1.59 -0.84 14.73
N SER A 473 2.29 -0.37 15.76
CA SER A 473 3.20 -1.19 16.56
C SER A 473 2.80 -1.12 18.03
N ILE A 474 2.62 -2.27 18.66
CA ILE A 474 2.23 -2.39 20.06
C ILE A 474 3.17 -3.35 20.77
N VAL A 475 3.54 -3.03 22.02
CA VAL A 475 4.35 -3.95 22.83
C VAL A 475 3.48 -5.13 23.32
N PRO A 476 4.02 -6.37 23.41
CA PRO A 476 3.22 -7.55 23.76
C PRO A 476 2.41 -7.40 25.06
N ASP A 477 3.03 -6.84 26.11
CA ASP A 477 2.41 -6.66 27.43
C ASP A 477 1.26 -5.64 27.41
N ALA A 478 1.28 -4.68 26.49
CA ALA A 478 0.21 -3.72 26.32
C ALA A 478 -1.03 -4.36 25.69
N LEU A 479 -0.84 -5.38 24.84
CA LEU A 479 -1.92 -6.08 24.18
C LEU A 479 -2.63 -7.06 25.12
N GLY A 480 -1.95 -7.60 26.14
CA GLY A 480 -2.55 -8.47 27.14
C GLY A 480 -1.50 -9.24 27.95
N ARG A 481 -1.91 -9.74 29.12
CA ARG A 481 -1.02 -10.49 30.04
C ARG A 481 -0.89 -11.97 29.67
N THR A 482 -1.88 -12.52 28.98
CA THR A 482 -1.87 -13.91 28.52
C THR A 482 -1.98 -13.93 27.00
N SER A 483 -1.53 -15.04 26.39
CA SER A 483 -1.65 -15.23 24.93
C SER A 483 -3.10 -15.15 24.45
N GLU A 484 -4.07 -15.61 25.25
CA GLU A 484 -5.49 -15.51 24.88
C GLU A 484 -6.00 -14.08 24.98
N ASP A 485 -5.63 -13.34 26.03
CA ASP A 485 -5.98 -11.91 26.16
C ASP A 485 -5.41 -11.11 24.99
N GLN A 486 -4.13 -11.35 24.65
CA GLN A 486 -3.48 -10.68 23.51
C GLN A 486 -4.25 -10.95 22.21
N LYS A 487 -4.63 -12.21 21.96
CA LYS A 487 -5.38 -12.58 20.77
C LYS A 487 -6.72 -11.87 20.71
N SER A 488 -7.50 -11.97 21.78
CA SER A 488 -8.84 -11.39 21.88
C SER A 488 -8.82 -9.85 21.81
N ASN A 489 -7.84 -9.20 22.44
CA ASN A 489 -7.73 -7.75 22.42
C ASN A 489 -7.33 -7.23 21.03
N LEU A 490 -6.43 -7.92 20.31
CA LEU A 490 -6.13 -7.56 18.93
C LEU A 490 -7.31 -7.77 17.98
N VAL A 491 -8.10 -8.84 18.18
CA VAL A 491 -9.37 -9.03 17.46
C VAL A 491 -10.32 -7.86 17.73
N GLY A 492 -10.49 -7.47 19.00
CA GLY A 492 -11.33 -6.33 19.39
C GLY A 492 -10.85 -4.99 18.82
N LEU A 493 -9.52 -4.78 18.75
CA LEU A 493 -8.94 -3.59 18.12
C LEU A 493 -9.23 -3.52 16.62
N LEU A 494 -9.05 -4.65 15.92
CA LEU A 494 -9.34 -4.74 14.48
C LEU A 494 -10.84 -4.56 14.20
N ASP A 495 -11.70 -5.22 14.97
CA ASP A 495 -13.16 -5.05 14.85
C ASP A 495 -13.57 -3.60 15.11
N GLY A 496 -13.06 -2.97 16.17
CA GLY A 496 -13.36 -1.57 16.48
C GLY A 496 -12.83 -0.58 15.44
N TYR A 497 -11.64 -0.83 14.87
CA TYR A 497 -11.04 0.01 13.84
C TYR A 497 -11.77 -0.12 12.50
N CYS A 498 -12.03 -1.34 12.04
CA CYS A 498 -12.79 -1.60 10.81
C CYS A 498 -14.26 -1.17 10.95
N GLY A 499 -14.90 -1.39 12.10
CA GLY A 499 -16.28 -0.96 12.37
C GLY A 499 -16.45 0.57 12.37
N ARG A 500 -15.36 1.33 12.50
CA ARG A 500 -15.33 2.79 12.33
C ARG A 500 -15.06 3.24 10.90
N GLY A 501 -15.02 2.32 9.93
CA GLY A 501 -14.78 2.63 8.53
C GLY A 501 -13.32 2.85 8.17
N ALA A 502 -12.37 2.48 9.03
CA ALA A 502 -10.95 2.58 8.70
C ALA A 502 -10.54 1.57 7.62
N HIS A 503 -9.58 1.94 6.78
CA HIS A 503 -9.23 1.15 5.59
C HIS A 503 -8.27 -0.02 5.87
N HIS A 504 -7.03 0.28 6.26
CA HIS A 504 -5.96 -0.72 6.36
C HIS A 504 -5.18 -0.58 7.68
N LEU A 505 -4.63 -1.70 8.16
CA LEU A 505 -3.75 -1.77 9.31
C LEU A 505 -2.62 -2.79 9.11
N ASN A 506 -1.38 -2.32 9.18
CA ASN A 506 -0.24 -3.18 9.49
C ASN A 506 -0.14 -3.38 11.00
N VAL A 507 0.12 -4.61 11.45
CA VAL A 507 0.25 -4.93 12.86
C VAL A 507 1.64 -5.48 13.16
N ASN A 508 2.36 -4.78 14.02
CA ASN A 508 3.62 -5.19 14.61
C ASN A 508 3.42 -5.44 16.11
N VAL A 509 3.91 -6.59 16.60
CA VAL A 509 3.85 -6.95 18.02
C VAL A 509 5.25 -7.35 18.49
N PHE A 510 6.01 -6.36 18.97
CA PHE A 510 7.37 -6.56 19.49
C PHE A 510 7.81 -5.38 20.35
N ASP A 511 8.85 -5.61 21.15
CA ASP A 511 9.50 -4.58 21.95
C ASP A 511 10.57 -3.83 21.15
N ARG A 512 10.77 -2.55 21.48
CA ARG A 512 11.81 -1.72 20.86
C ARG A 512 13.20 -2.31 21.09
N GLU A 513 13.42 -2.88 22.28
CA GLU A 513 14.65 -3.53 22.71
C GLU A 513 15.03 -4.71 21.80
N MET A 514 14.04 -5.47 21.29
CA MET A 514 14.28 -6.55 20.35
C MET A 514 14.87 -6.03 19.04
N LEU A 515 14.36 -4.90 18.53
CA LEU A 515 14.90 -4.28 17.31
C LEU A 515 16.31 -3.74 17.54
N LEU A 516 16.59 -3.16 18.72
CA LEU A 516 17.94 -2.72 19.06
C LEU A 516 18.93 -3.90 19.14
N ASP A 517 18.55 -5.04 19.74
CA ASP A 517 19.40 -6.23 19.72
C ASP A 517 19.60 -6.73 18.29
N ALA A 518 18.56 -6.72 17.45
CA ALA A 518 18.67 -7.12 16.05
C ALA A 518 19.53 -6.19 15.18
N MET A 519 19.63 -4.90 15.55
CA MET A 519 20.53 -3.94 14.91
C MET A 519 22.01 -4.23 15.21
N GLU A 520 22.32 -4.75 16.39
CA GLU A 520 23.68 -5.07 16.83
C GLU A 520 24.07 -6.53 16.59
N HIS A 521 23.10 -7.44 16.62
CA HIS A 521 23.26 -8.89 16.51
C HIS A 521 22.34 -9.49 15.42
N PRO A 522 22.47 -9.04 14.16
CA PRO A 522 21.57 -9.48 13.07
C PRO A 522 21.58 -11.00 12.85
N GLU A 523 22.66 -11.70 13.19
CA GLU A 523 22.80 -13.16 13.08
C GLU A 523 21.82 -13.94 13.96
N LYS A 524 21.31 -13.34 15.05
CA LYS A 524 20.29 -13.95 15.92
C LYS A 524 18.88 -13.85 15.32
N TYR A 525 18.68 -12.97 14.34
CA TYR A 525 17.37 -12.58 13.81
C TYR A 525 17.27 -12.74 12.29
N PRO A 526 17.69 -13.88 11.70
CA PRO A 526 17.83 -14.01 10.23
C PRO A 526 16.51 -13.86 9.48
N GLN A 527 15.37 -14.11 10.15
CA GLN A 527 14.02 -14.03 9.57
C GLN A 527 13.13 -12.98 10.27
N LEU A 528 13.70 -12.09 11.10
CA LEU A 528 12.90 -11.07 11.77
C LEU A 528 12.23 -10.18 10.74
N THR A 529 10.90 -10.31 10.68
CA THR A 529 10.05 -9.63 9.72
C THR A 529 9.26 -8.56 10.45
N ILE A 530 9.15 -7.39 9.85
CA ILE A 530 8.39 -6.25 10.39
C ILE A 530 7.55 -5.63 9.28
N ARG A 531 6.40 -5.07 9.64
CA ARG A 531 5.58 -4.22 8.75
C ARG A 531 6.08 -2.78 8.79
N VAL A 532 6.24 -2.13 7.64
CA VAL A 532 6.84 -0.78 7.57
C VAL A 532 5.97 0.29 6.91
N SER A 533 5.23 0.00 5.84
CA SER A 533 4.43 1.05 5.16
C SER A 533 3.38 0.49 4.19
N GLY A 534 2.76 -0.63 4.52
CA GLY A 534 1.82 -1.38 3.64
C GLY A 534 2.43 -2.67 3.06
N TYR A 535 3.62 -3.01 3.53
CA TYR A 535 4.33 -4.25 3.21
C TYR A 535 5.26 -4.59 4.36
N ALA A 536 5.76 -5.82 4.34
CA ALA A 536 6.73 -6.32 5.28
C ALA A 536 8.14 -6.31 4.70
N VAL A 537 9.14 -6.24 5.57
CA VAL A 537 10.55 -6.36 5.23
C VAL A 537 11.25 -7.25 6.25
N ASN A 538 12.33 -7.88 5.82
CA ASN A 538 13.27 -8.47 6.77
C ASN A 538 14.12 -7.34 7.37
N PHE A 539 14.02 -7.15 8.69
CA PHE A 539 14.61 -6.01 9.40
C PHE A 539 16.13 -5.90 9.20
N ILE A 540 16.83 -7.02 9.15
CA ILE A 540 18.30 -7.04 8.98
C ILE A 540 18.75 -6.72 7.56
N LYS A 541 17.81 -6.63 6.59
CA LYS A 541 18.09 -6.19 5.22
C LYS A 541 17.96 -4.68 5.01
N LEU A 542 17.40 -3.97 5.99
CA LEU A 542 17.31 -2.52 5.93
C LEU A 542 18.68 -1.88 6.16
N THR A 543 18.91 -0.69 5.60
CA THR A 543 20.08 0.11 5.96
C THR A 543 19.97 0.61 7.40
N ARG A 544 21.09 0.99 8.02
CA ARG A 544 21.07 1.50 9.40
C ARG A 544 20.15 2.71 9.59
N GLU A 545 20.09 3.59 8.60
CA GLU A 545 19.18 4.74 8.59
C GLU A 545 17.70 4.31 8.54
N GLN A 546 17.36 3.34 7.70
CA GLN A 546 16.01 2.79 7.60
C GLN A 546 15.62 2.03 8.88
N GLN A 547 16.56 1.30 9.50
CA GLN A 547 16.32 0.67 10.80
C GLN A 547 16.06 1.71 11.89
N GLN A 548 16.80 2.82 11.88
CA GLN A 548 16.62 3.90 12.84
C GLN A 548 15.23 4.56 12.69
N ASP A 549 14.78 4.82 11.47
CA ASP A 549 13.39 5.29 11.21
C ASP A 549 12.35 4.35 11.83
N VAL A 550 12.52 3.03 11.68
CA VAL A 550 11.61 2.05 12.28
C VAL A 550 11.63 2.11 13.81
N VAL A 551 12.82 2.20 14.41
CA VAL A 551 13.02 2.19 15.87
C VAL A 551 12.52 3.46 16.55
N ASP A 552 12.48 4.57 15.82
CA ASP A 552 11.99 5.87 16.33
C ASP A 552 10.48 6.06 16.17
N ARG A 553 9.79 5.12 15.51
CA ARG A 553 8.32 5.10 15.46
C ARG A 553 7.68 4.90 16.82
N THR A 554 6.38 5.16 16.88
CA THR A 554 5.59 4.94 18.08
C THR A 554 5.39 3.46 18.35
N PHE A 555 5.69 3.05 19.59
CA PHE A 555 5.38 1.73 20.15
C PHE A 555 4.34 1.91 21.24
N HIS A 556 3.10 1.51 20.98
CA HIS A 556 2.02 1.69 21.95
C HIS A 556 2.26 0.82 23.18
N LYS A 557 2.21 1.46 24.35
CA LYS A 557 2.38 0.83 25.68
C LYS A 557 1.06 0.60 26.42
N ALA A 558 -0.04 1.02 25.82
CA ALA A 558 -1.39 0.80 26.30
C ALA A 558 -2.37 0.80 25.11
N ILE A 559 -3.44 0.02 25.24
CA ILE A 559 -4.58 0.03 24.33
C ILE A 559 -5.34 1.35 24.46
#